data_AF-B4NVU9-F1
#
_entry.id   AF-B4NVU9-F1
#
_cell.length_a   1.000
_cell.length_b   1.000
_cell.length_c   1.000
_cell.angle_alpha   90.00
_cell.angle_beta   90.00
_cell.angle_gamma   90.00
#
_symmetry.space_group_name_H-M   'P 1'
#
loop_
_entity.id
_entity.type
_entity.pdbx_description
1 polymer ?
#
loop_
_entity_poly.entity_id
_entity_poly.type
_entity_poly.pdbx_seq_one_letter_code
_entity_poly.pdbx_strand_id
1 'polypeptide(L)'
;MKHSPRSGFKVSANMPMDMYERPNILKQKNAFPPNFIHSLDSSHMMLTSLHCERQGITFVSVHDCFWTHANSVPELNRMCREQFVALHSQPILEQLSEFMRHTYSFKDSDFINDGSVEDLSKRQLNRTLKQLPQKGDFDLRNVLDSVYFFS
;
A
#
# COMPACT_ATOMS: atom_id res chain seq x y z
N MET A 1 38.41 -18.66 29.81
CA MET A 1 39.48 -18.64 28.80
C MET A 1 38.88 -18.25 27.44
N LYS A 2 39.20 -17.04 26.99
CA LYS A 2 39.21 -16.45 25.64
C LYS A 2 38.10 -16.83 24.63
N HIS A 3 37.20 -15.87 24.41
CA HIS A 3 36.55 -15.64 23.12
C HIS A 3 37.62 -15.31 22.06
N SER A 4 37.67 -16.08 20.97
CA SER A 4 38.37 -15.70 19.74
C SER A 4 37.35 -15.19 18.73
N PRO A 5 37.55 -14.01 18.12
CA PRO A 5 36.70 -13.55 17.03
C PRO A 5 37.07 -14.35 15.77
N ARG A 6 36.11 -15.07 15.18
CA ARG A 6 36.30 -15.63 13.85
C ARG A 6 36.30 -14.49 12.84
N SER A 7 37.47 -14.29 12.26
CA SER A 7 37.77 -13.36 11.19
C SER A 7 36.85 -13.56 9.97
N GLY A 8 36.28 -12.46 9.48
CA GLY A 8 35.97 -12.21 8.07
C GLY A 8 35.21 -13.29 7.31
N PHE A 9 33.88 -13.27 7.40
CA PHE A 9 33.06 -13.76 6.30
C PHE A 9 33.25 -12.82 5.10
N LYS A 10 34.17 -13.18 4.19
CA LYS A 10 34.13 -12.65 2.83
C LYS A 10 32.97 -13.35 2.14
N VAL A 11 31.87 -12.62 1.94
CA VAL A 11 30.73 -13.08 1.13
C VAL A 11 31.25 -13.24 -0.30
N SER A 12 31.52 -14.48 -0.70
CA SER A 12 31.87 -14.83 -2.07
C SER A 12 30.62 -14.69 -2.94
N ALA A 13 30.72 -13.98 -4.06
CA ALA A 13 29.61 -13.60 -4.94
C ALA A 13 28.92 -14.76 -5.69
N ASN A 14 29.21 -16.01 -5.33
CA ASN A 14 28.67 -17.21 -5.97
C ASN A 14 28.02 -18.15 -4.94
N MET A 15 27.05 -17.66 -4.16
CA MET A 15 25.99 -18.57 -3.69
C MET A 15 24.98 -18.72 -4.84
N PRO A 16 24.64 -19.95 -5.28
CA PRO A 16 23.51 -20.14 -6.15
C PRO A 16 22.26 -19.69 -5.39
N MET A 17 21.72 -18.52 -5.76
CA MET A 17 20.49 -17.99 -5.18
C MET A 17 19.41 -19.08 -5.25
N ASP A 18 18.86 -19.45 -4.10
CA ASP A 18 17.84 -20.48 -3.99
C ASP A 18 16.63 -20.08 -4.87
N MET A 19 15.93 -21.06 -5.44
CA MET A 19 14.73 -20.82 -6.27
C MET A 19 13.67 -20.01 -5.52
N TYR A 20 13.72 -20.00 -4.18
CA TYR A 20 12.88 -19.22 -3.27
C TYR A 20 13.37 -17.78 -3.01
N GLU A 21 14.59 -17.40 -3.41
CA GLU A 21 15.15 -16.07 -3.15
C GLU A 21 14.91 -15.08 -4.30
N ARG A 22 14.64 -15.55 -5.52
CA ARG A 22 14.32 -14.65 -6.64
C ARG A 22 12.83 -14.31 -6.68
N PRO A 23 12.45 -13.02 -6.77
CA PRO A 23 11.04 -12.63 -6.85
C PRO A 23 10.33 -13.28 -8.05
N ASN A 24 9.20 -13.94 -7.79
CA ASN A 24 8.32 -14.41 -8.87
C ASN A 24 7.58 -13.22 -9.48
N ILE A 25 8.07 -12.74 -10.63
CA ILE A 25 7.60 -11.53 -11.30
C ILE A 25 6.10 -11.59 -11.63
N LEU A 26 5.62 -12.76 -12.10
CA LEU A 26 4.22 -12.92 -12.47
C LEU A 26 3.29 -12.83 -11.25
N LYS A 27 3.66 -13.49 -10.15
CA LYS A 27 2.92 -13.40 -8.89
C LYS A 27 2.93 -11.96 -8.34
N GLN A 28 4.09 -11.29 -8.33
CA GLN A 28 4.21 -9.92 -7.83
C GLN A 28 3.35 -8.93 -8.63
N LYS A 29 3.45 -8.99 -9.97
CA LYS A 29 2.65 -8.13 -10.86
C LYS A 29 1.15 -8.32 -10.65
N ASN A 30 0.70 -9.57 -10.54
CA ASN A 30 -0.73 -9.87 -10.43
C ASN A 30 -1.29 -9.66 -9.02
N ALA A 31 -0.46 -9.84 -7.98
CA ALA A 31 -0.89 -9.71 -6.59
C ALA A 31 -0.79 -8.27 -6.06
N PHE A 32 0.01 -7.40 -6.68
CA PHE A 32 0.19 -6.04 -6.18
C PHE A 32 -1.13 -5.24 -6.14
N PRO A 33 -1.93 -5.14 -7.21
CA PRO A 33 -3.20 -4.40 -7.16
C PRO A 33 -4.18 -4.90 -6.07
N PRO A 34 -4.54 -6.20 -5.98
CA PRO A 34 -5.48 -6.65 -4.95
C PRO A 34 -4.91 -6.48 -3.54
N ASN A 35 -3.62 -6.75 -3.32
CA ASN A 35 -3.02 -6.58 -1.99
C ASN A 35 -2.99 -5.11 -1.55
N PHE A 36 -2.80 -4.18 -2.50
CA PHE A 36 -2.83 -2.76 -2.20
C PHE A 36 -4.23 -2.27 -1.85
N ILE A 37 -5.27 -2.74 -2.55
CA ILE A 37 -6.65 -2.39 -2.19
C ILE A 37 -7.01 -2.97 -0.81
N HIS A 38 -6.68 -4.25 -0.55
CA HIS A 38 -6.93 -4.86 0.76
C HIS A 38 -6.22 -4.13 1.92
N SER A 39 -5.05 -3.52 1.69
CA SER A 39 -4.38 -2.73 2.73
C SER A 39 -5.10 -1.41 3.00
N LEU A 40 -5.74 -0.81 1.99
CA LEU A 40 -6.60 0.37 2.17
C LEU A 40 -7.89 0.02 2.91
N ASP A 41 -8.54 -1.09 2.56
CA ASP A 41 -9.74 -1.57 3.26
C ASP A 41 -9.42 -1.86 4.74
N SER A 42 -8.26 -2.49 5.00
CA SER A 42 -7.77 -2.70 6.36
C SER A 42 -7.50 -1.39 7.10
N SER A 43 -6.95 -0.38 6.41
CA SER A 43 -6.70 0.94 6.99
C SER A 43 -8.02 1.65 7.34
N HIS A 44 -9.01 1.58 6.47
CA HIS A 44 -10.35 2.14 6.70
C HIS A 44 -11.06 1.48 7.87
N MET A 45 -11.01 0.15 7.94
CA MET A 45 -11.51 -0.64 9.08
C MET A 45 -10.82 -0.23 10.39
N MET A 46 -9.49 -0.13 10.41
CA MET A 46 -8.74 0.28 11.61
C MET A 46 -9.04 1.72 12.04
N LEU A 47 -9.16 2.66 11.09
CA LEU A 47 -9.55 4.03 11.40
C LEU A 47 -10.95 4.08 12.01
N THR A 48 -11.89 3.32 11.43
CA THR A 48 -13.27 3.24 11.93
C THR A 48 -13.30 2.67 13.34
N SER A 49 -12.58 1.57 13.61
CA SER A 49 -12.55 0.94 14.94
C SER A 49 -12.01 1.86 16.02
N LEU A 50 -10.91 2.58 15.74
CA LEU A 50 -10.32 3.54 16.68
C LEU A 50 -11.26 4.71 17.00
N HIS A 51 -12.03 5.18 16.02
CA HIS A 51 -13.01 6.25 16.26
C HIS A 51 -14.25 5.75 17.00
N CYS A 52 -14.70 4.52 16.72
CA CYS A 52 -15.75 3.86 17.50
C CYS A 52 -15.33 3.69 18.97
N GLU A 53 -14.10 3.23 19.23
CA GLU A 53 -13.57 3.07 20.59
C GLU A 53 -13.59 4.39 21.37
N ARG A 54 -13.14 5.50 20.74
CA ARG A 54 -13.17 6.84 21.34
C ARG A 54 -14.57 7.34 21.69
N GLN A 55 -15.60 6.82 21.03
CA GLN A 55 -17.00 7.15 21.27
C GLN A 55 -17.71 6.12 22.17
N GLY A 56 -16.99 5.11 22.68
CA GLY A 56 -17.57 4.05 23.50
C GLY A 56 -18.46 3.08 22.71
N ILE A 57 -18.27 2.97 21.39
CA ILE A 57 -19.02 2.05 20.52
C ILE A 57 -18.26 0.73 20.40
N THR A 58 -18.91 -0.37 20.79
CA THR A 58 -18.38 -1.73 20.58
C THR A 58 -18.27 -2.01 19.09
N PHE A 59 -17.06 -2.20 18.58
CA PHE A 59 -16.82 -2.48 17.17
C PHE A 59 -16.17 -3.86 16.97
N VAL A 60 -16.70 -4.63 16.03
CA VAL A 60 -16.08 -5.86 15.51
C VAL A 60 -16.14 -5.81 13.99
N SER A 61 -15.14 -6.36 13.31
CA SER A 61 -15.16 -6.50 11.86
C SER A 61 -14.84 -7.92 11.41
N VAL A 62 -15.47 -8.31 10.31
CA VAL A 62 -15.07 -9.45 9.48
C VAL A 62 -14.78 -8.90 8.10
N HIS A 63 -13.52 -8.54 7.86
CA HIS A 63 -13.09 -7.80 6.66
C HIS A 63 -13.90 -6.50 6.47
N ASP A 64 -14.73 -6.44 5.43
CA ASP A 64 -15.58 -5.30 5.02
C ASP A 64 -16.94 -5.29 5.74
N CYS A 65 -17.23 -6.27 6.58
CA CYS A 65 -18.46 -6.31 7.38
C CYS A 65 -18.21 -5.73 8.76
N PHE A 66 -18.86 -4.60 9.09
CA PHE A 66 -18.68 -3.89 10.36
C PHE A 66 -19.88 -4.10 11.29
N TRP A 67 -19.62 -4.56 12.51
CA TRP A 67 -20.62 -4.97 13.47
C TRP A 67 -20.55 -4.10 14.73
N THR A 68 -21.72 -3.77 15.27
CA THR A 68 -21.90 -3.06 16.54
C THR A 68 -23.26 -3.45 17.15
N HIS A 69 -23.59 -2.94 18.34
CA HIS A 69 -24.93 -3.06 18.91
C HIS A 69 -25.97 -2.28 18.10
N ALA A 70 -27.19 -2.81 17.99
CA ALA A 70 -28.25 -2.26 17.14
C ALA A 70 -28.56 -0.77 17.38
N ASN A 71 -28.46 -0.30 18.63
CA ASN A 71 -28.70 1.09 19.00
C ASN A 71 -27.62 2.08 18.51
N SER A 72 -26.47 1.58 18.05
CA SER A 72 -25.30 2.38 17.63
C SER A 72 -24.96 2.24 16.14
N VAL A 73 -25.80 1.55 15.38
CA VAL A 73 -25.68 1.41 13.91
C VAL A 73 -25.66 2.78 13.21
N PRO A 74 -26.53 3.77 13.56
CA PRO A 74 -26.48 5.09 12.93
C PRO A 74 -25.11 5.78 13.10
N GLU A 75 -24.53 5.68 14.29
CA GLU A 75 -23.23 6.25 14.64
C GLU A 75 -22.09 5.52 13.92
N LEU A 76 -22.14 4.19 13.85
CA LEU A 76 -21.19 3.40 13.08
C LEU A 76 -21.20 3.79 11.60
N ASN A 77 -22.39 3.91 10.99
CA ASN A 77 -22.52 4.29 9.58
C ASN A 77 -22.01 5.70 9.31
N ARG A 78 -22.21 6.63 10.25
CA ARG A 78 -21.60 7.96 10.19
C ARG A 78 -20.08 7.87 10.24
N MET A 79 -19.51 7.16 11.22
CA MET A 79 -18.05 6.99 11.36
C MET A 79 -17.45 6.33 10.13
N CYS A 80 -18.06 5.28 9.61
CA CYS A 80 -17.60 4.57 8.43
C CYS A 80 -17.43 5.51 7.24
N ARG A 81 -18.45 6.33 6.94
CA ARG A 81 -18.40 7.32 5.85
C ARG A 81 -17.36 8.41 6.09
N GLU A 82 -17.30 8.94 7.31
CA GLU A 82 -16.31 9.96 7.68
C GLU A 82 -14.87 9.45 7.52
N GLN A 83 -14.58 8.23 7.98
CA GLN A 83 -13.24 7.64 7.88
C GLN A 83 -12.88 7.25 6.44
N PHE A 84 -13.86 6.82 5.63
CA PHE A 84 -13.62 6.55 4.21
C PHE A 84 -13.22 7.83 3.47
N VAL A 85 -13.98 8.91 3.68
CA VAL A 85 -13.69 10.22 3.08
C VAL A 85 -12.36 10.74 3.57
N ALA A 86 -12.07 10.65 4.87
CA ALA A 86 -10.80 11.11 5.45
C ALA A 86 -9.60 10.35 4.86
N LEU A 87 -9.70 9.03 4.71
CA LEU A 87 -8.67 8.18 4.11
C LEU A 87 -8.44 8.54 2.64
N HIS A 88 -9.49 8.53 1.82
CA HIS A 88 -9.37 8.76 0.38
C HIS A 88 -9.19 10.23 -0.02
N SER A 89 -9.32 11.16 0.92
CA SER A 89 -8.90 12.56 0.75
C SER A 89 -7.37 12.71 0.78
N GLN A 90 -6.64 11.72 1.29
CA GLN A 90 -5.18 11.72 1.23
C GLN A 90 -4.70 11.49 -0.21
N PRO A 91 -3.53 12.04 -0.60
CA PRO A 91 -2.94 11.82 -1.91
C PRO A 91 -2.26 10.43 -1.98
N ILE A 92 -3.06 9.37 -1.84
CA ILE A 92 -2.58 7.97 -1.63
C ILE A 92 -1.69 7.50 -2.78
N LEU A 93 -2.12 7.70 -4.04
CA LEU A 93 -1.36 7.23 -5.20
C LEU A 93 -0.11 8.08 -5.42
N GLU A 94 -0.16 9.37 -5.12
CA GLU A 94 0.99 10.26 -5.14
C GLU A 94 2.04 9.82 -4.10
N GLN A 95 1.62 9.55 -2.87
CA GLN A 95 2.49 9.04 -1.80
C GLN A 95 3.09 7.68 -2.14
N LEU A 96 2.30 6.77 -2.72
CA LEU A 96 2.79 5.49 -3.21
C LEU A 96 3.82 5.67 -4.34
N SER A 97 3.54 6.55 -5.30
CA SER A 97 4.47 6.86 -6.40
C SER A 97 5.77 7.44 -5.86
N GLU A 98 5.72 8.37 -4.92
CA GLU A 98 6.90 8.94 -4.26
C GLU A 98 7.70 7.87 -3.53
N PHE A 99 7.05 7.03 -2.73
CA PHE A 99 7.68 5.91 -2.03
C PHE A 99 8.37 4.94 -3.00
N MET A 100 7.66 4.52 -4.05
CA MET A 100 8.20 3.60 -5.06
C MET A 100 9.37 4.22 -5.82
N ARG A 101 9.29 5.52 -6.12
CA ARG A 101 10.38 6.24 -6.77
C ARG A 101 11.62 6.30 -5.88
N HIS A 102 11.44 6.71 -4.63
CA HIS A 102 12.53 6.79 -3.66
C HIS A 102 13.21 5.43 -3.45
N THR A 103 12.43 4.35 -3.42
CA THR A 103 12.92 3.01 -3.09
C THR A 103 13.52 2.24 -4.28
N TYR A 104 12.93 2.40 -5.47
CA TYR A 104 13.23 1.53 -6.62
C TYR A 104 13.67 2.26 -7.89
N SER A 105 13.72 3.60 -7.91
CA SER A 105 14.23 4.32 -9.09
C SER A 105 15.74 4.24 -9.20
N PHE A 106 16.22 4.23 -10.44
CA PHE A 106 17.63 4.29 -10.78
C PHE A 106 18.11 5.75 -10.85
N LYS A 107 19.34 6.01 -10.42
CA LYS A 107 19.98 7.33 -10.52
C LYS A 107 20.64 7.50 -11.88
N ASP A 108 21.00 8.73 -12.21
CA ASP A 108 21.65 9.03 -13.50
C ASP A 108 22.98 8.28 -13.68
N SER A 109 23.69 8.01 -12.58
CA SER A 109 24.91 7.20 -12.56
C SER A 109 24.70 5.72 -12.90
N ASP A 110 23.47 5.21 -12.79
CA ASP A 110 23.15 3.82 -13.04
C ASP A 110 22.85 3.55 -14.53
N PHE A 111 22.80 4.60 -15.36
CA PHE A 111 22.60 4.52 -16.79
C PHE A 111 23.93 4.47 -17.54
N ILE A 112 24.08 3.47 -18.40
CA ILE A 112 25.27 3.26 -19.22
C ILE A 112 25.17 4.08 -20.52
N ASN A 113 23.94 4.48 -20.91
CA ASN A 113 23.65 5.23 -22.14
C ASN A 113 24.11 4.51 -23.43
N ASP A 114 24.16 3.17 -23.40
CA ASP A 114 24.58 2.32 -24.52
C ASP A 114 23.42 1.87 -25.41
N GLY A 115 22.18 2.23 -25.06
CA GLY A 115 20.98 1.80 -25.75
C GLY A 115 20.60 0.33 -25.51
N SER A 116 21.23 -0.34 -24.54
CA SER A 116 20.90 -1.71 -24.17
C SER A 116 19.47 -1.86 -23.63
N VAL A 117 18.93 -3.08 -23.74
CA VAL A 117 17.60 -3.42 -23.19
C VAL A 117 17.52 -3.15 -21.69
N GLU A 118 18.63 -3.34 -20.97
CA GLU A 118 18.71 -3.07 -19.54
C GLU A 118 18.58 -1.56 -19.25
N ASP A 119 19.35 -0.71 -19.95
CA ASP A 119 19.28 0.75 -19.80
C ASP A 119 17.87 1.29 -20.13
N LEU A 120 17.28 0.79 -21.23
CA LEU A 120 15.91 1.12 -21.63
C LEU A 120 14.87 0.71 -20.57
N SER A 121 15.04 -0.48 -19.96
CA SER A 121 14.14 -0.98 -18.92
C SER A 121 14.20 -0.15 -17.65
N LYS A 122 15.41 0.26 -17.23
CA LYS A 122 15.60 1.15 -16.06
C LYS A 122 14.93 2.50 -16.28
N ARG A 123 15.10 3.10 -17.47
CA ARG A 123 14.44 4.37 -17.84
C ARG A 123 12.92 4.23 -17.88
N GLN A 124 12.44 3.14 -18.46
CA GLN A 124 11.00 2.86 -18.53
C GLN A 124 10.40 2.74 -17.14
N LEU A 125 11.05 2.04 -16.20
CA LEU A 125 10.60 1.97 -14.81
C LEU A 125 10.51 3.37 -14.18
N ASN A 126 11.59 4.15 -14.24
CA ASN A 126 11.63 5.51 -13.70
C ASN A 126 10.52 6.40 -14.29
N ARG A 127 10.16 6.20 -15.57
CA ARG A 127 9.07 6.90 -16.23
C ARG A 127 7.70 6.44 -15.73
N THR A 128 7.46 5.13 -15.69
CA THR A 128 6.19 4.55 -15.24
C THR A 128 5.89 4.93 -13.81
N LEU A 129 6.87 4.90 -12.91
CA LEU A 129 6.67 5.29 -11.50
C LEU A 129 6.31 6.77 -11.33
N LYS A 130 6.59 7.64 -12.31
CA LYS A 130 6.20 9.07 -12.31
C LYS A 130 4.82 9.32 -12.93
N GLN A 131 4.28 8.35 -13.67
CA GLN A 131 3.03 8.51 -14.39
C GLN A 131 1.86 8.06 -13.52
N LEU A 132 1.19 9.03 -12.90
CA LEU A 132 -0.03 8.80 -12.15
C LEU A 132 -1.25 8.84 -13.08
N PRO A 133 -2.26 7.99 -12.85
CA PRO A 133 -3.53 8.11 -13.55
C PRO A 133 -4.23 9.42 -13.19
N GLN A 134 -4.96 10.00 -14.15
CA GLN A 134 -5.77 11.18 -13.90
C GLN A 134 -6.98 10.83 -13.02
N LYS A 135 -7.33 11.72 -12.09
CA LYS A 135 -8.52 11.61 -11.27
C LYS A 135 -9.75 12.02 -12.08
N GLY A 136 -10.89 11.39 -11.78
CA GLY A 136 -12.20 11.80 -12.31
C GLY A 136 -12.72 13.07 -11.63
N ASP A 137 -13.99 13.38 -11.89
CA ASP A 137 -14.72 14.55 -11.38
C ASP A 137 -15.64 14.23 -10.19
N PHE A 138 -15.65 12.98 -9.71
CA PHE A 138 -16.44 12.56 -8.56
C PHE A 138 -16.05 13.30 -7.28
N ASP A 139 -17.00 14.00 -6.67
CA ASP A 139 -16.82 14.62 -5.35
C ASP A 139 -16.95 13.57 -4.25
N LEU A 140 -15.82 13.24 -3.63
CA LEU A 140 -15.72 12.26 -2.54
C LEU A 140 -16.65 12.58 -1.36
N ARG A 141 -17.00 13.85 -1.13
CA ARG A 141 -17.89 14.26 -0.03
C ARG A 141 -19.31 13.69 -0.18
N ASN A 142 -19.72 13.33 -1.40
CA ASN A 142 -21.01 12.67 -1.64
C ASN A 142 -21.16 11.35 -0.89
N VAL A 143 -20.05 10.72 -0.46
CA VAL A 143 -20.08 9.51 0.37
C VAL A 143 -20.72 9.77 1.73
N LEU A 144 -20.56 10.97 2.30
CA LEU A 144 -21.09 11.32 3.64
C LEU A 144 -22.62 11.19 3.70
N ASP A 145 -23.29 11.48 2.60
CA ASP A 145 -24.75 11.47 2.49
C ASP A 145 -25.29 10.16 1.89
N SER A 146 -24.41 9.25 1.45
CA SER A 146 -24.81 8.00 0.81
C SER A 146 -25.36 7.00 1.84
N VAL A 147 -26.67 6.75 1.79
CA VAL A 147 -27.38 5.82 2.69
C VAL A 147 -26.92 4.37 2.46
N TYR A 148 -26.63 4.01 1.21
CA TYR A 148 -26.28 2.64 0.79
C TYR A 148 -24.78 2.42 0.62
N PHE A 149 -23.93 3.31 1.17
CA PHE A 149 -22.49 3.13 1.12
C PHE A 149 -22.05 1.91 1.96
N PHE A 150 -22.56 1.83 3.19
CA PHE A 150 -22.50 0.65 4.05
C PHE A 150 -23.91 0.46 4.62
N SER A 151 -24.52 -0.70 4.35
CA SER A 151 -25.91 -1.02 4.69
C SER A 151 -26.07 -2.45 5.15
#